data_AF-A0A9E5TML4-F1
#
_entry.id   AF-A0A9E5TML4-F1
#
_cell.length_a   1.000
_cell.length_b   1.000
_cell.length_c   1.000
_cell.angle_alpha   90.00
_cell.angle_beta   90.00
_cell.angle_gamma   90.00
#
_symmetry.space_group_name_H-M   'P 1'
#
loop_
_entity.id
_entity.type
_entity.pdbx_description
1 polymer ?
#
loop_
_entity_poly.entity_id
_entity_poly.type
_entity_poly.pdbx_seq_one_letter_code
_entity_poly.pdbx_strand_id
1 'polypeptide(L)'
;MKLKWLFLALSLICLLVLVPATALAVSVWDLGGQVWYDTNQNGTQEAGEPGVSGVYVDLFPNSDCTGSSVDNDTTDANGFYLFPNLAGVGYYCLEFSNIPVGWVITPQ
;
A
#
# COMPACT_ATOMS: atom_id res chain seq x y z
N MET A 1 -28.36 -17.80 -65.57
CA MET A 1 -28.09 -18.40 -64.24
C MET A 1 -27.04 -17.52 -63.56
N LYS A 2 -27.33 -16.49 -62.76
CA LYS A 2 -28.04 -16.41 -61.47
C LYS A 2 -27.71 -17.59 -60.54
N LEU A 3 -26.72 -17.40 -59.66
CA LEU A 3 -26.98 -17.37 -58.21
C LEU A 3 -25.80 -16.72 -57.46
N LYS A 4 -26.01 -15.48 -57.01
CA LYS A 4 -25.26 -14.85 -55.92
C LYS A 4 -25.73 -15.52 -54.63
N TRP A 5 -24.85 -16.18 -53.90
CA TRP A 5 -25.17 -16.72 -52.58
C TRP A 5 -25.11 -15.59 -51.55
N LEU A 6 -26.25 -14.92 -51.39
CA LEU A 6 -26.57 -14.11 -50.23
C LEU A 6 -26.99 -15.08 -49.11
N PHE A 7 -26.06 -15.45 -48.22
CA PHE A 7 -26.43 -15.99 -46.92
C PHE A 7 -26.42 -14.87 -45.90
N LEU A 8 -27.57 -14.22 -45.78
CA LEU A 8 -27.91 -13.39 -44.64
C LEU A 8 -29.01 -14.14 -43.90
N ALA A 9 -28.62 -14.97 -42.92
CA ALA A 9 -29.51 -15.49 -41.89
C ALA A 9 -28.68 -15.96 -40.69
N LEU A 10 -28.69 -15.12 -39.64
CA LEU A 10 -28.58 -15.52 -38.24
C LEU A 10 -27.30 -16.26 -37.81
N SER A 11 -26.21 -15.51 -37.62
CA SER A 11 -25.36 -15.72 -36.45
C SER A 11 -25.24 -14.41 -35.71
N LEU A 12 -26.25 -14.16 -34.87
CA LEU A 12 -26.19 -13.24 -33.74
C LEU A 12 -25.28 -13.86 -32.65
N ILE A 13 -24.06 -14.30 -33.01
CA ILE A 13 -23.08 -14.94 -32.12
C ILE A 13 -21.67 -14.56 -32.61
N CYS A 14 -21.36 -13.27 -32.59
CA CYS A 14 -19.99 -12.82 -32.31
C CYS A 14 -19.99 -11.40 -31.71
N LEU A 15 -21.00 -11.14 -30.89
CA LEU A 15 -20.96 -10.12 -29.85
C LEU A 15 -21.16 -10.85 -28.52
N LEU A 16 -20.21 -11.71 -28.18
CA LEU A 16 -20.02 -12.19 -26.81
C LEU A 16 -18.51 -12.18 -26.52
N VAL A 17 -18.05 -11.00 -26.10
CA VAL A 17 -16.97 -10.80 -25.14
C VAL A 17 -15.61 -11.43 -25.52
N LEU A 18 -14.80 -10.70 -26.29
CA LEU A 18 -13.35 -10.71 -26.06
C LEU A 18 -12.93 -9.48 -25.24
N VAL A 19 -13.67 -9.20 -24.16
CA VAL A 19 -12.99 -8.60 -23.00
C VAL A 19 -12.18 -9.76 -22.45
N PRO A 20 -10.83 -9.75 -22.49
CA PRO A 20 -10.06 -10.84 -21.94
C PRO A 20 -10.49 -11.05 -20.49
N ALA A 21 -10.94 -12.27 -20.19
CA ALA A 21 -11.31 -12.65 -18.83
C ALA A 21 -10.11 -12.37 -17.91
N THR A 22 -10.41 -11.64 -16.84
CA THR A 22 -9.58 -11.43 -15.65
C THR A 22 -8.24 -10.71 -15.86
N ALA A 23 -8.28 -9.41 -16.13
CA ALA A 23 -7.45 -8.56 -15.28
C ALA A 23 -8.01 -8.72 -13.86
N LEU A 24 -7.40 -9.58 -13.05
CA LEU A 24 -7.65 -9.57 -11.62
C LEU A 24 -7.42 -8.12 -11.20
N ALA A 25 -8.47 -7.42 -10.77
CA ALA A 25 -8.31 -6.10 -10.19
C ALA A 25 -7.47 -6.30 -8.94
N VAL A 26 -6.16 -6.07 -9.04
CA VAL A 26 -5.30 -6.07 -7.87
C VAL A 26 -5.77 -4.88 -7.06
N SER A 27 -6.25 -5.14 -5.84
CA SER A 27 -6.58 -4.04 -4.95
C SER A 27 -5.27 -3.33 -4.62
N VAL A 28 -5.29 -2.01 -4.77
CA VAL A 28 -4.14 -1.15 -4.55
C VAL A 28 -4.48 -0.26 -3.36
N TRP A 29 -3.58 -0.19 -2.39
CA TRP A 29 -3.78 0.54 -1.14
C TRP A 29 -2.57 1.41 -0.84
N ASP A 30 -2.80 2.47 -0.09
CA ASP A 30 -1.73 3.28 0.48
C ASP A 30 -1.60 2.93 1.96
N LEU A 31 -0.37 2.72 2.43
CA LEU A 31 -0.06 2.51 3.84
C LEU A 31 0.80 3.66 4.31
N GLY A 32 0.37 4.37 5.34
CA GLY A 32 1.12 5.49 5.89
C GLY A 32 0.78 5.74 7.33
N GLY A 33 1.53 6.64 7.94
CA GLY A 33 1.36 7.01 9.33
C GLY A 33 2.22 8.21 9.70
N GLN A 34 2.32 8.45 11.01
CA GLN A 34 3.13 9.50 11.58
C GLN A 34 3.97 8.92 12.71
N VAL A 35 5.23 9.33 12.81
CA VAL A 35 6.04 9.16 14.02
C VAL A 35 5.97 10.48 14.79
N TRP A 36 5.57 10.43 16.06
CA TRP A 36 5.40 11.60 16.91
C TRP A 36 6.18 11.46 18.21
N TYR A 37 6.52 12.61 18.79
CA TYR A 37 7.09 12.67 20.12
C TYR A 37 5.96 12.65 21.14
N ASP A 38 5.77 11.50 21.76
CA ASP A 38 4.83 11.30 22.85
C ASP A 38 5.29 12.06 24.10
N THR A 39 4.73 13.24 24.30
CA THR A 39 5.19 14.20 25.32
C THR A 39 4.76 13.80 26.73
N ASN A 40 3.67 13.03 26.83
CA ASN A 40 3.06 12.65 28.09
C ASN A 40 3.24 11.14 28.41
N GLN A 41 3.87 10.39 27.49
CA GLN A 41 4.24 8.98 27.60
C GLN A 41 3.03 8.03 27.73
N ASN A 42 1.91 8.38 27.11
CA ASN A 42 0.67 7.60 27.21
C ASN A 42 0.39 6.67 26.02
N GLY A 43 1.25 6.70 24.99
CA GLY A 43 1.13 5.85 23.80
C GLY A 43 -0.02 6.23 22.86
N THR A 44 -0.73 7.32 23.15
CA THR A 44 -1.84 7.84 22.36
C THR A 44 -1.40 9.11 21.67
N GLN A 45 -1.62 9.20 20.36
CA GLN A 45 -1.30 10.41 19.63
C GLN A 45 -2.27 11.55 19.99
N GLU A 46 -1.74 12.65 20.49
CA GLU A 46 -2.52 13.82 20.91
C GLU A 46 -2.25 15.08 20.08
N ALA A 47 -3.20 16.00 20.10
CA ALA A 47 -3.06 17.28 19.43
C ALA A 47 -1.96 18.12 20.09
N GLY A 48 -1.00 18.58 19.28
CA GLY A 48 0.15 19.36 19.76
C GLY A 48 1.42 18.56 19.98
N GLU A 49 1.35 17.22 19.87
CA GLU A 49 2.55 16.39 19.88
C GLU A 49 3.31 16.53 18.55
N PRO A 50 4.60 16.91 18.58
CA PRO A 50 5.34 17.20 17.37
C PRO A 50 5.73 15.91 16.65
N GLY A 51 5.76 15.97 15.32
CA GLY A 51 6.31 14.89 14.50
C GLY A 51 7.81 14.72 14.68
N VAL A 52 8.31 13.51 14.41
CA VAL A 52 9.73 13.17 14.44
C VAL A 52 10.22 12.94 13.03
N SER A 53 11.07 13.83 12.55
CA SER A 53 11.66 13.75 11.21
C SER A 53 12.89 12.85 11.17
N GLY A 54 13.16 12.25 10.01
CA GLY A 54 14.37 11.48 9.75
C GLY A 54 14.36 10.05 10.27
N VAL A 55 13.23 9.55 10.76
CA VAL A 55 13.07 8.15 11.15
C VAL A 55 12.93 7.31 9.90
N TYR A 56 13.72 6.25 9.80
CA TYR A 56 13.64 5.30 8.69
C TYR A 56 12.52 4.29 8.96
N VAL A 57 11.72 4.02 7.94
CA VAL A 57 10.60 3.10 7.99
C VAL A 57 10.78 2.07 6.88
N ASP A 58 11.03 0.82 7.26
CA ASP A 58 11.17 -0.30 6.34
C ASP A 58 9.87 -1.12 6.31
N LEU A 59 9.36 -1.41 5.12
CA LEU A 59 8.13 -2.17 4.89
C LEU A 59 8.44 -3.62 4.52
N PHE A 60 7.92 -4.58 5.28
CA PHE A 60 8.08 -6.01 5.02
C PHE A 60 6.75 -6.65 4.55
N PRO A 61 6.78 -7.58 3.59
CA PRO A 61 5.59 -8.24 3.05
C PRO A 61 5.16 -9.45 3.91
N ASN A 62 5.28 -9.34 5.23
CA ASN A 62 4.90 -10.37 6.21
C ASN A 62 4.60 -9.71 7.58
N SER A 63 4.06 -10.48 8.52
CA SER A 63 3.68 -9.97 9.85
C SER A 63 4.84 -9.78 10.83
N ASP A 64 6.01 -10.35 10.55
CA ASP A 64 7.07 -10.55 11.55
C ASP A 64 8.33 -9.73 11.26
N CYS A 65 8.29 -8.84 10.25
CA CYS A 65 9.42 -8.03 9.79
C CYS A 65 10.68 -8.87 9.49
N THR A 66 10.49 -10.03 8.85
CA THR A 66 11.61 -10.93 8.51
C THR A 66 11.94 -10.90 7.02
N GLY A 67 13.20 -11.23 6.69
CA GLY A 67 13.66 -11.28 5.31
C GLY A 67 14.06 -9.91 4.77
N SER A 68 13.71 -9.63 3.52
CA SER A 68 14.00 -8.35 2.87
C SER A 68 12.78 -7.43 2.90
N SER A 69 13.00 -6.14 3.16
CA SER A 69 11.99 -5.12 2.94
C SER A 69 11.65 -5.03 1.45
N VAL A 70 10.39 -4.69 1.16
CA VAL A 70 9.87 -4.47 -0.20
C VAL A 70 9.83 -3.00 -0.56
N ASP A 71 9.83 -2.11 0.43
CA ASP A 71 9.89 -0.66 0.26
C ASP A 71 10.46 0.01 1.52
N ASN A 72 10.86 1.27 1.41
CA ASN A 72 11.31 2.09 2.54
C ASN A 72 10.92 3.56 2.34
N ASP A 73 10.70 4.25 3.46
CA ASP A 73 10.47 5.70 3.48
C ASP A 73 11.19 6.34 4.67
N THR A 74 11.34 7.65 4.66
CA THR A 74 11.91 8.44 5.76
C THR A 74 10.93 9.52 6.18
N THR A 75 10.66 9.61 7.48
CA THR A 75 9.68 10.56 7.98
C THR A 75 10.03 12.01 7.65
N ASP A 76 9.05 12.75 7.15
CA ASP A 76 9.20 14.15 6.76
C ASP A 76 9.36 15.09 7.98
N ALA A 77 9.41 16.40 7.74
CA ALA A 77 9.54 17.40 8.81
C ALA A 77 8.40 17.37 9.84
N ASN A 78 7.24 16.82 9.48
CA ASN A 78 6.09 16.65 10.34
C ASN A 78 5.94 15.20 10.84
N GLY A 79 6.92 14.34 10.59
CA GLY A 79 6.91 12.94 11.02
C GLY A 79 6.11 11.98 10.15
N PHE A 80 5.59 12.42 9.00
CA PHE A 80 4.77 11.57 8.13
C PHE A 80 5.63 10.69 7.21
N TYR A 81 5.13 9.48 6.95
CA TYR A 81 5.66 8.56 5.94
C TYR A 81 4.49 7.94 5.14
N LEU A 82 4.76 7.52 3.90
CA LEU A 82 3.75 6.97 3.00
C LEU A 82 4.36 5.96 2.00
N PHE A 83 3.75 4.78 1.96
CA PHE A 83 3.95 3.74 0.94
C PHE A 83 2.74 3.71 0.01
N PRO A 84 2.78 4.41 -1.13
CA PRO A 84 1.65 4.45 -2.04
C PRO A 84 1.63 3.21 -2.94
N ASN A 85 0.45 2.89 -3.45
CA ASN A 85 0.26 1.88 -4.48
C ASN A 85 0.70 0.44 -4.11
N LEU A 86 0.53 0.04 -2.86
CA LEU A 86 0.75 -1.34 -2.43
C LEU A 86 -0.29 -2.27 -3.06
N ALA A 87 0.18 -3.13 -3.96
CA ALA A 87 -0.66 -4.07 -4.66
C ALA A 87 -0.90 -5.34 -3.82
N GLY A 88 -2.15 -5.78 -3.78
CA GLY A 88 -2.57 -7.06 -3.21
C GLY A 88 -3.20 -6.95 -1.83
N VAL A 89 -3.50 -8.11 -1.25
CA VAL A 89 -3.99 -8.26 0.12
C VAL A 89 -2.99 -9.11 0.89
N GLY A 90 -2.72 -8.75 2.13
CA GLY A 90 -1.73 -9.47 2.94
C GLY A 90 -1.40 -8.75 4.23
N TYR A 91 -0.49 -9.34 4.99
CA TYR A 91 0.10 -8.73 6.17
C TYR A 91 1.33 -7.93 5.77
N TYR A 92 1.45 -6.76 6.38
CA TYR A 92 2.63 -5.94 6.33
C TYR A 92 3.14 -5.70 7.76
N CYS A 93 4.45 -5.58 7.89
CA CYS A 93 5.12 -5.21 9.12
C CYS A 93 6.04 -4.02 8.83
N LEU A 94 6.07 -3.06 9.76
CA LEU A 94 6.90 -1.86 9.68
C LEU A 94 8.01 -1.96 10.73
N GLU A 95 9.25 -1.78 10.30
CA GLU A 95 10.39 -1.63 11.20
C GLU A 95 10.84 -0.17 11.19
N PHE A 96 10.98 0.41 12.39
CA PHE A 96 11.40 1.79 12.56
C PHE A 96 12.84 1.83 13.06
N SER A 97 13.69 2.59 12.38
CA SER A 97 15.10 2.76 12.74
C SER A 97 15.56 4.21 12.61
N ASN A 98 16.84 4.48 12.92
CA ASN A 98 17.38 5.84 13.03
C ASN A 98 16.64 6.72 14.07
N ILE A 99 16.19 6.10 15.17
CA ILE A 99 15.55 6.80 16.28
C ILE A 99 16.58 7.72 16.96
N PRO A 100 16.25 9.00 17.26
CA PRO A 100 17.17 9.91 17.93
C PRO A 100 17.76 9.33 19.22
N VAL A 101 19.05 9.53 19.43
CA VAL A 101 19.76 8.98 20.60
C VAL A 101 19.13 9.48 21.90
N GLY A 102 18.86 8.55 22.81
CA GLY A 102 18.24 8.84 24.11
C GLY A 102 16.72 8.83 24.12
N TRP A 103 16.08 8.62 22.97
CA TRP A 103 14.63 8.42 22.90
C TRP A 103 14.29 6.95 23.14
N VAL A 104 13.16 6.72 23.79
CA VAL A 104 12.63 5.38 24.08
C VAL A 104 11.27 5.28 23.39
N ILE A 105 11.02 4.16 22.72
CA ILE A 105 9.72 3.89 22.08
C ILE A 105 8.68 3.68 23.19
N THR A 106 7.61 4.48 23.17
CA THR A 106 6.49 4.28 24.11
C THR A 106 5.81 2.93 23.81
N PRO A 107 5.60 2.06 24.83
CA PRO A 107 4.79 0.85 24.66
C PRO A 107 3.36 1.18 24.22
N GLN A 108 2.82 0.42 23.28
CA GLN A 108 1.43 0.51 22.82
C GLN A 108 0.66 -0.78 23.10
#